data_AF-A0A2A9A4X2-F1
#
_entry.id   AF-A0A2A9A4X2-F1
#
_cell.length_a   1.000
_cell.length_b   1.000
_cell.length_c   1.000
_cell.angle_alpha   90.00
_cell.angle_beta   90.00
_cell.angle_gamma   90.00
#
_symmetry.space_group_name_H-M   'P 1'
#
loop_
_entity.id
_entity.type
_entity.pdbx_description
1 polymer ?
#
loop_
_entity_poly.entity_id
_entity_poly.type
_entity_poly.pdbx_seq_one_letter_code
_entity_poly.pdbx_strand_id
1 'polypeptide(L)' 'MIVKFKNDSTRKIARYVGGTASLLLLASFLYQWNNGLVIDDTEKFSFILAITCFLYTFLPKNQSTHK' A
#
# COMPACT_ATOMS: atom_id res chain seq x y z
N MET A 1 -10.58 28.67 -4.75
CA MET A 1 -9.12 28.47 -4.63
C MET A 1 -8.87 26.99 -4.41
N ILE A 2 -8.58 26.23 -5.46
CA ILE A 2 -8.16 24.82 -5.32
C ILE A 2 -6.68 24.86 -4.96
N VAL A 3 -6.35 24.51 -3.72
CA VAL A 3 -4.97 24.52 -3.23
C VAL A 3 -4.19 23.42 -3.95
N LYS A 4 -3.57 23.77 -5.09
CA LYS A 4 -2.54 22.94 -5.71
C LYS A 4 -1.31 23.00 -4.82
N PHE A 5 -1.19 22.08 -3.88
CA PHE A 5 0.05 21.87 -3.15
C PHE A 5 1.13 21.47 -4.16
N LYS A 6 2.03 22.41 -4.44
CA LYS A 6 3.30 22.21 -5.16
C LYS A 6 4.23 21.38 -4.27
N ASN A 7 3.92 20.09 -4.09
CA ASN A 7 4.52 19.21 -3.07
C ASN A 7 4.83 17.81 -3.61
N ASP A 8 5.63 17.71 -4.68
CA ASP A 8 6.17 16.42 -5.13
C ASP A 8 6.90 15.67 -4.01
N SER A 9 7.59 16.40 -3.13
CA SER A 9 8.28 15.83 -1.96
C SER A 9 7.32 15.23 -0.93
N THR A 10 6.25 15.93 -0.55
CA THR A 10 5.25 15.41 0.41
C THR A 10 4.52 14.19 -0.15
N ARG A 11 4.20 14.18 -1.45
CA ARG A 11 3.59 13.04 -2.13
C ARG A 11 4.51 11.83 -2.17
N LYS A 12 5.81 12.04 -2.40
CA LYS A 12 6.82 10.96 -2.32
C LYS A 12 6.91 10.40 -0.90
N ILE A 13 7.03 11.27 0.11
CA ILE A 13 7.10 10.85 1.52
C ILE A 13 5.86 10.04 1.90
N ALA A 14 4.66 10.53 1.58
CA ALA A 14 3.41 9.81 1.88
C ALA A 14 3.36 8.41 1.23
N ARG A 15 3.86 8.26 0.01
CA ARG A 15 3.95 6.96 -0.67
C ARG A 15 4.95 6.02 -0.01
N TYR A 16 6.12 6.51 0.37
CA TYR A 16 7.12 5.70 1.06
C TYR A 16 6.62 5.27 2.44
N VAL A 17 6.07 6.20 3.24
CA VAL A 17 5.51 5.88 4.56
C VAL A 17 4.34 4.90 4.44
N GLY A 18 3.41 5.13 3.51
CA GLY A 18 2.29 4.23 3.26
C GLY A 18 2.72 2.85 2.78
N GLY A 19 3.73 2.80 1.90
CA GLY A 19 4.35 1.54 1.44
C GLY A 19 5.01 0.77 2.57
N THR A 20 5.80 1.44 3.43
CA THR A 20 6.45 0.83 4.59
C THR A 20 5.42 0.29 5.61
N ALA A 21 4.36 1.05 5.91
CA ALA A 21 3.30 0.60 6.80
C ALA A 21 2.58 -0.64 6.24
N SER A 22 2.31 -0.65 4.93
CA SER A 22 1.70 -1.80 4.25
C SER A 22 2.62 -3.03 4.26
N LEU A 23 3.93 -2.85 4.15
CA LEU A 23 4.94 -3.91 4.31
C LEU A 23 4.91 -4.53 5.71
N LEU A 24 4.79 -3.71 6.75
CA LEU A 24 4.68 -4.20 8.14
C LEU A 24 3.40 -5.03 8.34
N LEU A 25 2.28 -4.60 7.75
CA LEU A 25 1.04 -5.38 7.74
C LEU A 25 1.23 -6.73 7.05
N LEU A 26 1.84 -6.76 5.86
CA LEU A 26 2.13 -8.01 5.14
C LEU A 26 3.06 -8.93 5.93
N ALA A 27 4.08 -8.38 6.59
CA ALA A 27 4.98 -9.14 7.45
C ALA A 27 4.24 -9.79 8.63
N SER A 28 3.23 -9.12 9.20
CA SER A 28 2.39 -9.68 10.25
C SER A 28 1.63 -10.92 9.76
N PHE A 29 1.03 -10.86 8.56
CA PHE A 29 0.35 -12.03 7.98
C PHE A 29 1.31 -13.20 7.71
N LEU A 30 2.52 -12.92 7.21
CA LEU A 30 3.54 -13.95 7.03
C LEU A 30 3.94 -14.60 8.36
N TYR A 31 4.07 -13.80 9.43
CA TYR A 31 4.32 -14.33 10.77
C TYR A 31 3.17 -15.21 11.26
N GLN A 32 1.91 -14.79 11.07
CA GLN A 32 0.76 -15.59 11.45
C GLN A 32 0.74 -16.94 10.72
N TRP A 33 1.00 -16.92 9.41
CA TRP A 33 1.09 -18.12 8.57
C TRP A 33 2.22 -19.05 9.05
N ASN A 34 3.40 -18.50 9.33
CA ASN A 34 4.57 -19.28 9.75
C ASN A 34 4.35 -19.96 11.12
N ASN A 35 3.57 -19.35 12.01
CA ASN A 35 3.27 -19.92 13.32
C ASN A 35 2.04 -20.85 13.31
N GLY A 36 1.48 -21.16 12.14
CA GLY A 36 0.32 -22.03 12.02
C GLY A 36 -0.95 -21.47 12.67
N LEU A 37 -1.04 -20.14 12.82
CA LEU A 37 -2.27 -19.50 13.26
C LEU A 37 -3.33 -19.74 12.19
N VAL A 38 -4.54 -20.11 12.63
CA VAL A 38 -5.66 -20.34 11.73
C VAL A 38 -6.01 -19.02 11.06
N ILE A 39 -5.85 -18.97 9.74
CA ILE A 39 -6.20 -17.81 8.93
C ILE A 39 -7.61 -18.03 8.39
N ASP A 40 -8.55 -17.22 8.86
CA ASP A 40 -9.93 -17.27 8.37
C ASP A 40 -10.07 -16.60 6.99
N ASP A 41 -11.26 -16.68 6.39
CA ASP A 41 -11.48 -16.11 5.06
C ASP A 41 -11.46 -14.57 5.06
N THR A 42 -11.70 -13.93 6.21
CA THR A 42 -11.63 -12.47 6.38
C THR A 42 -10.19 -11.98 6.38
N GLU A 43 -9.30 -12.71 7.05
CA GLU A 43 -7.87 -12.45 7.08
C GLU A 43 -7.23 -12.67 5.70
N LYS A 44 -7.64 -13.72 4.98
CA LYS A 44 -7.22 -13.94 3.58
C LYS A 44 -7.66 -12.79 2.67
N PHE A 45 -8.90 -12.35 2.78
CA PHE A 45 -9.41 -11.21 2.01
C PHE A 45 -8.62 -9.94 2.34
N SER A 46 -8.39 -9.68 3.63
CA SER A 46 -7.62 -8.54 4.12
C SER A 46 -6.16 -8.57 3.64
N PHE A 47 -5.55 -9.76 3.59
CA PHE A 47 -4.20 -9.96 3.04
C PHE A 47 -4.14 -9.62 1.55
N ILE A 48 -5.09 -10.12 0.75
CA ILE A 48 -5.18 -9.81 -0.68
C ILE A 48 -5.38 -8.30 -0.90
N LEU A 49 -6.22 -7.67 -0.09
CA LEU A 49 -6.44 -6.22 -0.12
C LEU A 49 -5.15 -5.44 0.21
N ALA A 50 -4.43 -5.85 1.26
CA ALA A 50 -3.16 -5.23 1.66
C ALA A 50 -2.09 -5.34 0.55
N ILE A 51 -1.97 -6.50 -0.11
CA ILE A 51 -1.08 -6.68 -1.27
C ILE A 51 -1.50 -5.75 -2.41
N THR A 52 -2.80 -5.68 -2.71
CA THR A 52 -3.32 -4.87 -3.81
C THR A 52 -3.06 -3.38 -3.56
N CYS A 53 -3.31 -2.89 -2.36
CA CYS A 53 -3.01 -1.51 -1.95
C CYS A 53 -1.51 -1.21 -1.98
N PHE A 54 -0.67 -2.15 -1.54
CA PHE A 54 0.79 -2.02 -1.61
C PHE A 54 1.25 -1.85 -3.05
N LEU A 55 0.86 -2.76 -3.95
CA LEU A 55 1.20 -2.69 -5.37
C LEU A 55 0.70 -1.39 -6.01
N TYR A 56 -0.52 -0.96 -5.67
CA TYR A 56 -1.10 0.29 -6.17
C TYR A 56 -0.32 1.54 -5.73
N THR A 57 0.29 1.51 -4.54
CA THR A 57 1.11 2.62 -4.04
C THR A 57 2.33 2.88 -4.92
N PHE A 58 2.91 1.82 -5.50
CA PHE A 58 4.08 1.88 -6.37
C PHE A 58 3.75 1.94 -7.86
N LEU A 59 2.50 1.69 -8.26
CA LEU A 59 2.10 1.86 -9.64
C LEU A 59 2.30 3.33 -10.07
N PRO A 60 3.03 3.57 -11.19
CA PRO A 60 3.17 4.91 -11.72
C PRO A 60 1.76 5.40 -12.09
N LYS A 61 1.37 6.52 -11.49
CA LYS A 61 0.16 7.23 -11.93
C LYS A 61 0.51 7.76 -13.31
N ASN A 62 0.05 7.08 -14.37
CA ASN A 62 0.24 7.52 -15.75
C ASN A 62 -0.02 9.03 -15.78
N GLN A 63 1.04 9.80 -16.00
CA GLN A 63 0.87 11.19 -16.36
C GLN A 63 0.22 11.08 -17.73
N SER A 64 -1.09 11.32 -17.79
CA SER A 64 -1.79 11.46 -19.06
C SER A 64 -1.06 12.56 -19.81
N THR A 65 -0.17 12.16 -20.73
CA THR A 65 0.46 13.04 -21.70
C THR A 65 -0.63 13.49 -22.64
N HIS A 66 -1.46 14.42 -22.18
CA HIS A 66 -2.25 15.22 -23.08
C HIS A 66 -1.26 16.20 -23.71
N LYS A 67 -0.67 15.76 -24.82
CA LYS A 67 -0.08 16.68 -25.81
C LYS A 67 -1.22 17.42 -26.51
#